data_AF-A0A3N5DHG5-F1
#
_entry.id   AF-A0A3N5DHG5-F1
#
_cell.length_a   1.000
_cell.length_b   1.000
_cell.length_c   1.000
_cell.angle_alpha   90.00
_cell.angle_beta   90.00
_cell.angle_gamma   90.00
#
_symmetry.space_group_name_H-M   'P 1'
#
loop_
_entity.id
_entity.type
_entity.pdbx_description
1 polymer ?
#
loop_
_entity_poly.entity_id
_entity_poly.type
_entity_poly.pdbx_seq_one_letter_code
_entity_poly.pdbx_strand_id
1 'polypeptide(L)'
;MEIFLSWKKGLFSNTYQFFENGIQVGLLKVGMWGNKANGNLNGKEFEFKTKGFFNQETIIIDSESLSIVGTIVYNTWRSKAIIKLPDGIECVWQYTNFWHSKWTVNKNLYFINYQGSFRKGEVISHIPDEVLIIAGLFVSNHFWQSSAAVAAT
;
A
#
# COMPACT_ATOMS: atom_id res chain seq x y z
N MET A 1 0.09 -21.36 -2.31
CA MET A 1 1.51 -20.99 -2.24
C MET A 1 1.59 -19.67 -1.50
N GLU A 2 2.46 -19.54 -0.51
CA GLU A 2 2.65 -18.29 0.23
C GLU A 2 3.77 -17.47 -0.40
N ILE A 3 3.57 -16.16 -0.49
CA ILE A 3 4.53 -15.20 -1.01
C ILE A 3 5.08 -14.41 0.17
N PHE A 4 6.40 -14.40 0.29
CA PHE A 4 7.10 -13.68 1.35
C PHE A 4 7.95 -12.57 0.72
N LEU A 5 7.60 -11.32 0.98
CA LEU A 5 8.41 -10.17 0.56
C LEU A 5 8.84 -9.36 1.77
N SER A 6 10.01 -8.75 1.67
CA SER A 6 10.44 -7.69 2.58
C SER A 6 10.46 -6.37 1.85
N TRP A 7 10.27 -5.26 2.58
CA TRP A 7 10.52 -3.92 2.04
C TRP A 7 11.58 -3.19 2.85
N LYS A 8 12.30 -2.29 2.18
CA LYS A 8 13.19 -1.32 2.82
C LYS A 8 13.11 0.03 2.13
N LYS A 9 13.40 1.09 2.88
CA LYS A 9 13.45 2.48 2.42
C LYS A 9 14.68 3.16 3.01
N GLY A 10 15.48 3.78 2.15
CA GLY A 10 16.70 4.49 2.54
C GLY A 10 16.41 5.73 3.40
N LEU A 11 17.43 6.20 4.12
CA LEU A 11 17.37 7.48 4.83
C LEU A 11 17.12 8.60 3.81
N PHE A 12 16.08 9.41 4.02
CA PHE A 12 15.62 10.48 3.11
C PHE A 12 15.07 10.04 1.74
N SER A 13 15.01 8.74 1.46
CA SER A 13 14.35 8.25 0.26
C SER A 13 12.83 8.35 0.41
N ASN A 14 12.11 8.53 -0.71
CA ASN A 14 10.66 8.37 -0.80
C ASN A 14 10.25 7.05 -1.49
N THR A 15 11.23 6.18 -1.75
CA THR A 15 11.07 4.91 -2.46
C THR A 15 11.24 3.74 -1.49
N TYR A 16 10.19 2.94 -1.40
CA TYR A 16 10.25 1.59 -0.85
C TYR A 16 10.73 0.63 -1.93
N GLN A 17 11.64 -0.28 -1.60
CA GLN A 17 12.08 -1.35 -2.47
C GLN A 17 11.57 -2.67 -1.91
N PHE A 18 10.96 -3.51 -2.74
CA PHE A 18 10.49 -4.85 -2.37
C PHE A 18 11.53 -5.90 -2.74
N PHE A 19 11.71 -6.90 -1.87
CA PHE A 19 12.65 -8.00 -2.05
C PHE A 19 11.99 -9.34 -1.78
N GLU A 20 12.24 -10.30 -2.66
CA GLU A 20 11.93 -11.72 -2.48
C GLU A 20 13.25 -12.48 -2.45
N ASN A 21 13.51 -13.26 -1.38
CA ASN A 21 14.78 -14.00 -1.21
C ASN A 21 16.05 -13.14 -1.40
N GLY A 22 15.99 -11.87 -1.00
CA GLY A 22 17.09 -10.90 -1.12
C GLY A 22 17.24 -10.25 -2.51
N ILE A 23 16.48 -10.69 -3.51
CA ILE A 23 16.46 -10.13 -4.86
C ILE A 23 15.40 -9.03 -4.92
N GLN A 24 15.72 -7.87 -5.49
CA GLN A 24 14.75 -6.80 -5.65
C GLN A 24 13.73 -7.18 -6.73
N VAL A 25 12.45 -7.21 -6.36
CA VAL A 25 11.33 -7.60 -7.24
C VAL A 25 10.38 -6.44 -7.56
N GLY A 26 10.58 -5.29 -6.92
CA GLY A 26 9.70 -4.15 -7.11
C GLY A 26 10.12 -2.92 -6.33
N LEU A 27 9.33 -1.86 -6.49
CA LEU A 27 9.47 -0.61 -5.77
C LEU A 27 8.12 0.11 -5.61
N LEU A 28 8.01 1.00 -4.65
CA LEU A 28 6.92 1.96 -4.50
C LEU A 28 7.54 3.33 -4.21
N LYS A 29 7.55 4.20 -5.21
CA LYS A 29 8.02 5.59 -5.14
C LYS A 29 6.86 6.51 -4.83
N VAL A 30 6.81 7.04 -3.61
CA VAL A 30 5.73 7.93 -3.17
C VAL A 30 6.13 9.38 -3.40
N GLY A 31 5.31 10.15 -4.11
CA GLY A 31 5.52 11.57 -4.32
C GLY A 31 5.52 12.37 -3.02
N MET A 32 6.11 13.58 -3.08
CA MET A 32 6.00 14.54 -1.99
C MET A 32 4.50 14.80 -1.70
N TRP A 33 4.12 14.74 -0.41
CA TRP A 33 2.75 14.95 0.09
C TRP A 33 1.73 13.86 -0.29
N GLY A 34 2.18 12.72 -0.85
CA GLY A 34 1.34 11.51 -0.97
C GLY A 34 0.20 11.59 -1.98
N ASN A 35 0.16 12.63 -2.82
CA ASN A 35 -0.92 12.81 -3.81
C ASN A 35 -0.72 11.95 -5.07
N LYS A 36 0.50 11.47 -5.30
CA LYS A 36 0.86 10.57 -6.40
C LYS A 36 1.88 9.55 -5.91
N ALA A 37 1.83 8.34 -6.45
CA ALA A 37 2.91 7.37 -6.32
C ALA A 37 3.01 6.49 -7.56
N ASN A 38 4.20 5.94 -7.79
CA ASN A 38 4.45 4.95 -8.83
C ASN A 38 4.96 3.67 -8.17
N GLY A 39 4.27 2.57 -8.39
CA GLY A 39 4.64 1.25 -7.93
C GLY A 39 5.03 0.35 -9.09
N ASN A 40 5.95 -0.57 -8.85
CA ASN A 40 6.15 -1.74 -9.68
C ASN A 40 6.35 -2.95 -8.77
N LEU A 41 5.79 -4.09 -9.13
CA LEU A 41 6.09 -5.37 -8.50
C LEU A 41 5.97 -6.48 -9.53
N ASN A 42 6.95 -7.38 -9.57
CA ASN A 42 7.00 -8.51 -10.50
C ASN A 42 6.82 -8.09 -11.98
N GLY A 43 7.34 -6.92 -12.35
CA GLY A 43 7.25 -6.39 -13.72
C GLY A 43 5.97 -5.63 -14.04
N LYS A 44 4.93 -5.68 -13.20
CA LYS A 44 3.70 -4.89 -13.37
C LYS A 44 3.87 -3.49 -12.81
N GLU A 45 3.47 -2.48 -13.56
CA GLU A 45 3.59 -1.07 -13.20
C GLU A 45 2.24 -0.43 -12.89
N PHE A 46 2.20 0.34 -11.81
CA PHE A 46 1.00 0.99 -11.33
C PHE A 46 1.22 2.46 -10.97
N GLU A 47 0.25 3.30 -11.30
CA GLU A 47 0.19 4.69 -10.89
C GLU A 47 -0.95 4.90 -9.87
N PHE A 48 -0.61 5.47 -8.73
CA PHE A 48 -1.55 5.85 -7.67
C PHE A 48 -1.81 7.35 -7.78
N LYS A 49 -3.07 7.75 -7.91
CA LYS A 49 -3.49 9.17 -7.94
C LYS A 49 -4.53 9.45 -6.87
N THR A 50 -4.12 10.19 -5.85
CA THR A 50 -5.02 10.64 -4.78
C THR A 50 -5.82 11.86 -5.25
N LYS A 51 -7.13 11.85 -5.04
CA LYS A 51 -8.06 12.91 -5.43
C LYS A 51 -9.02 13.26 -4.27
N GLY A 52 -9.68 14.42 -4.40
CA GLY A 52 -10.74 14.88 -3.50
C GLY A 52 -10.27 15.90 -2.45
N PHE A 53 -11.24 16.61 -1.85
CA PHE A 53 -10.98 17.44 -0.68
C PHE A 53 -10.57 16.54 0.50
N PHE A 54 -9.46 16.85 1.16
CA PHE A 54 -8.86 16.03 2.23
C PHE A 54 -8.34 14.63 1.82
N ASN A 55 -8.01 14.38 0.53
CA ASN A 55 -7.36 13.14 0.10
C ASN A 55 -8.13 11.85 0.45
N GLN A 56 -9.47 11.87 0.29
CA GLN A 56 -10.34 10.76 0.70
C GLN A 56 -10.26 9.52 -0.20
N GLU A 57 -9.78 9.66 -1.43
CA GLU A 57 -9.80 8.59 -2.43
C GLU A 57 -8.50 8.54 -3.23
N THR A 58 -8.01 7.34 -3.54
CA THR A 58 -6.91 7.11 -4.48
C THR A 58 -7.32 6.13 -5.55
N ILE A 59 -7.15 6.49 -6.82
CA ILE A 59 -7.29 5.54 -7.94
C ILE A 59 -5.94 4.88 -8.23
N ILE A 60 -5.97 3.59 -8.57
CA ILE A 60 -4.83 2.79 -8.99
C ILE A 60 -5.00 2.47 -10.47
N ILE A 61 -4.04 2.86 -11.28
CA ILE A 61 -4.05 2.71 -12.73
C ILE A 61 -2.92 1.78 -13.12
N ASP A 62 -3.20 0.77 -13.93
CA ASP A 62 -2.17 -0.07 -14.54
C ASP A 62 -1.54 0.69 -15.71
N SER A 63 -0.21 0.81 -15.70
CA SER A 63 0.52 1.66 -16.67
C SER A 63 0.53 1.09 -18.09
N GLU A 64 0.37 -0.23 -18.24
CA GLU A 64 0.40 -0.90 -19.55
C GLU A 64 -0.95 -0.77 -20.26
N SER A 65 -2.03 -1.13 -19.56
CA SER A 65 -3.41 -1.10 -20.07
C SER A 65 -4.08 0.27 -19.96
N LEU A 66 -3.52 1.19 -19.17
CA LEU A 66 -4.12 2.47 -18.78
C LEU A 66 -5.50 2.33 -18.11
N SER A 67 -5.82 1.14 -17.60
CA SER A 67 -7.09 0.83 -16.97
C SER A 67 -7.03 1.06 -15.46
N ILE A 68 -8.18 1.37 -14.86
CA ILE A 68 -8.29 1.45 -13.40
C ILE A 68 -8.34 0.03 -12.85
N VAL A 69 -7.31 -0.35 -12.11
CA VAL A 69 -7.17 -1.68 -11.49
C VAL A 69 -7.47 -1.69 -10.00
N GLY A 70 -7.79 -0.53 -9.43
CA GLY A 70 -8.29 -0.46 -8.07
C GLY A 70 -8.62 0.95 -7.62
N THR A 71 -9.34 1.05 -6.51
CA THR A 71 -9.67 2.31 -5.85
C THR A 71 -9.57 2.15 -4.34
N ILE A 72 -8.88 3.07 -3.68
CA ILE A 72 -8.70 3.09 -2.24
C ILE A 72 -9.56 4.21 -1.67
N VAL A 73 -10.43 3.87 -0.73
CA VAL A 73 -11.26 4.82 0.01
C VAL A 73 -10.81 4.82 1.47
N TYR A 74 -10.37 5.98 1.96
CA TYR A 74 -9.89 6.12 3.33
C TYR A 74 -11.04 6.44 4.29
N ASN A 75 -11.04 5.84 5.48
CA ASN A 75 -11.99 6.24 6.52
C ASN A 75 -11.54 7.55 7.21
N THR A 76 -12.50 8.31 7.72
CA THR A 76 -12.25 9.61 8.37
C THR A 76 -11.35 9.51 9.60
N TRP A 77 -11.37 8.36 10.29
CA TRP A 77 -10.60 8.10 11.51
C TRP A 77 -9.20 7.55 11.26
N ARG A 78 -8.77 7.44 9.99
CA ARG A 78 -7.43 6.97 9.56
C ARG A 78 -7.00 5.63 10.16
N SER A 79 -7.98 4.79 10.52
CA SER A 79 -7.76 3.48 11.15
C SER A 79 -8.04 2.34 10.17
N LYS A 80 -8.76 2.60 9.08
CA LYS A 80 -9.17 1.63 8.07
C LYS A 80 -9.20 2.27 6.68
N ALA A 81 -9.03 1.45 5.66
CA ALA A 81 -9.30 1.83 4.28
C ALA A 81 -9.98 0.66 3.56
N ILE A 82 -10.73 0.96 2.50
CA ILE A 82 -11.34 -0.03 1.62
C ILE A 82 -10.62 0.04 0.29
N ILE A 83 -10.08 -1.08 -0.17
CA ILE A 83 -9.47 -1.25 -1.49
C ILE A 83 -10.49 -1.99 -2.35
N LYS A 84 -11.06 -1.33 -3.35
CA LYS A 84 -12.01 -1.86 -4.31
C LYS A 84 -11.29 -2.29 -5.58
N LEU A 85 -11.48 -3.53 -6.01
CA LEU A 85 -10.98 -4.07 -7.27
C LEU A 85 -12.03 -3.93 -8.39
N PRO A 86 -11.64 -4.05 -9.68
CA PRO A 86 -12.53 -3.80 -10.82
C PRO A 86 -13.70 -4.78 -10.93
N ASP A 87 -13.53 -5.98 -10.40
CA ASP A 87 -14.55 -7.04 -10.31
C ASP A 87 -15.57 -6.82 -9.17
N GLY A 88 -15.50 -5.68 -8.50
CA GLY A 88 -16.37 -5.32 -7.37
C GLY A 88 -15.92 -5.92 -6.04
N ILE A 89 -14.76 -6.58 -5.99
CA ILE A 89 -14.22 -7.13 -4.76
C ILE A 89 -13.71 -5.99 -3.86
N GLU A 90 -14.27 -5.87 -2.66
CA GLU A 90 -13.79 -4.93 -1.64
C GLU A 90 -12.93 -5.63 -0.58
N CYS A 91 -11.69 -5.18 -0.43
CA CYS A 91 -10.74 -5.63 0.59
C CYS A 91 -10.58 -4.56 1.66
N VAL A 92 -10.64 -4.96 2.93
CA VAL A 92 -10.48 -4.08 4.09
C VAL A 92 -9.02 -4.06 4.50
N TRP A 93 -8.42 -2.88 4.45
CA TRP A 93 -7.16 -2.57 5.11
C TRP A 93 -7.45 -2.12 6.54
N GLN A 94 -6.73 -2.68 7.53
CA GLN A 94 -6.81 -2.23 8.93
C GLN A 94 -5.58 -2.62 9.74
N TYR A 95 -5.24 -1.81 10.76
CA TYR A 95 -4.28 -2.20 11.79
C TYR A 95 -4.81 -3.38 12.63
N THR A 96 -3.91 -4.27 13.03
CA THR A 96 -4.22 -5.44 13.88
C THR A 96 -3.58 -5.38 15.25
N ASN A 97 -2.82 -4.32 15.55
CA ASN A 97 -2.25 -4.10 16.87
C ASN A 97 -2.28 -2.63 17.29
N PHE A 98 -2.25 -2.39 18.61
CA PHE A 98 -2.28 -1.05 19.20
C PHE A 98 -1.09 -0.17 18.81
N TRP A 99 0.06 -0.78 18.49
CA TRP A 99 1.28 -0.07 18.11
C TRP A 99 1.34 0.31 16.62
N HIS A 100 0.29 0.04 15.85
CA HIS A 100 0.21 0.35 14.41
C HIS A 100 1.40 -0.18 13.60
N SER A 101 2.00 -1.29 14.06
CA SER A 101 3.14 -1.94 13.42
C SER A 101 2.77 -3.23 12.71
N LYS A 102 1.52 -3.68 12.86
CA LYS A 102 0.92 -4.80 12.13
C LYS A 102 -0.40 -4.36 11.52
N TRP A 103 -0.62 -4.73 10.27
CA TRP A 103 -1.85 -4.47 9.57
C TRP A 103 -2.10 -5.57 8.55
N THR A 104 -3.31 -5.58 8.02
CA THR A 104 -3.76 -6.62 7.11
C THR A 104 -4.62 -6.04 6.01
N VAL A 105 -4.59 -6.65 4.82
CA VAL A 105 -5.56 -6.42 3.74
C VAL A 105 -6.37 -7.69 3.57
N ASN A 106 -7.67 -7.61 3.85
CA ASN A 106 -8.51 -8.80 3.99
C ASN A 106 -9.81 -8.71 3.19
N LYS A 107 -10.21 -9.81 2.58
CA LYS A 107 -11.61 -10.07 2.22
C LYS A 107 -11.89 -11.55 2.34
N ASN A 108 -12.73 -11.98 3.29
CA ASN A 108 -13.00 -13.40 3.51
C ASN A 108 -11.69 -14.22 3.63
N LEU A 109 -11.37 -15.03 2.63
CA LEU A 109 -10.15 -15.86 2.54
C LEU A 109 -8.93 -15.12 1.95
N TYR A 110 -9.11 -13.98 1.29
CA TYR A 110 -8.01 -13.12 0.84
C TYR A 110 -7.37 -12.49 2.06
N PHE A 111 -6.12 -12.84 2.34
CA PHE A 111 -5.43 -12.41 3.55
C PHE A 111 -3.99 -12.03 3.20
N ILE A 112 -3.64 -10.77 3.39
CA ILE A 112 -2.27 -10.28 3.26
C ILE A 112 -1.88 -9.66 4.58
N ASN A 113 -0.86 -10.21 5.22
CA ASN A 113 -0.34 -9.75 6.49
C ASN A 113 0.87 -8.87 6.27
N TYR A 114 0.95 -7.80 7.05
CA TYR A 114 2.09 -6.91 7.04
C TYR A 114 2.56 -6.69 8.47
N GLN A 115 3.88 -6.61 8.62
CA GLN A 115 4.51 -6.21 9.87
C GLN A 115 5.70 -5.31 9.58
N GLY A 116 5.75 -4.14 10.20
CA GLY A 116 6.89 -3.25 10.09
C GLY A 116 6.57 -1.80 10.41
N SER A 117 7.35 -0.91 9.80
CA SER A 117 7.28 0.53 9.97
C SER A 117 7.58 1.25 8.66
N PHE A 118 7.60 2.59 8.71
CA PHE A 118 7.90 3.45 7.57
C PHE A 118 9.26 3.22 6.90
N ARG A 119 10.19 2.49 7.51
CA ARG A 119 11.51 2.20 6.91
C ARG A 119 11.66 0.79 6.38
N LYS A 120 11.08 -0.19 7.07
CA LYS A 120 11.27 -1.61 6.75
C LYS A 120 10.17 -2.47 7.32
N GLY A 121 10.02 -3.65 6.75
CA GLY A 121 9.12 -4.69 7.25
C GLY A 121 8.93 -5.79 6.23
N GLU A 122 7.91 -6.61 6.46
CA GLU A 122 7.63 -7.84 5.75
C GLU A 122 6.14 -7.97 5.44
N VAL A 123 5.86 -8.56 4.28
CA VAL A 123 4.52 -8.90 3.82
C VAL A 123 4.45 -10.39 3.52
N ILE A 124 3.40 -11.03 4.03
CA ILE A 124 3.05 -12.42 3.77
C ILE A 124 1.71 -12.41 3.05
N SER A 125 1.69 -12.87 1.80
CA SER A 125 0.47 -12.94 0.99
C SER A 125 0.14 -14.39 0.63
N HIS A 126 -1.13 -14.76 0.77
CA HIS A 126 -1.64 -16.05 0.26
C HIS A 126 -2.13 -15.95 -1.19
N ILE A 127 -2.02 -14.77 -1.81
CA ILE A 127 -2.46 -14.48 -3.18
C ILE A 127 -1.38 -13.73 -3.97
N PRO A 128 -1.12 -14.10 -5.24
CA PRO A 128 -0.21 -13.37 -6.12
C PRO A 128 -0.93 -12.15 -6.74
N ASP A 129 -1.35 -11.21 -5.90
CA ASP A 129 -1.99 -9.98 -6.34
C ASP A 129 -1.09 -8.78 -6.04
N GLU A 130 -0.34 -8.35 -7.05
CA GLU A 130 0.61 -7.25 -6.92
C GLU A 130 -0.08 -5.92 -6.58
N VAL A 131 -1.29 -5.69 -7.08
CA VAL A 131 -2.07 -4.47 -6.81
C VAL A 131 -2.38 -4.41 -5.32
N LEU A 132 -2.93 -5.48 -4.75
CA LEU A 132 -3.27 -5.53 -3.33
C LEU A 132 -2.03 -5.45 -2.43
N ILE A 133 -0.92 -6.09 -2.81
CA ILE A 133 0.34 -6.04 -2.05
C ILE A 133 0.88 -4.61 -1.98
N ILE A 134 1.00 -3.93 -3.12
CA ILE A 134 1.53 -2.55 -3.14
C ILE A 134 0.54 -1.59 -2.48
N ALA A 135 -0.77 -1.74 -2.74
CA ALA A 135 -1.81 -0.90 -2.15
C ALA A 135 -1.80 -0.99 -0.62
N GLY A 136 -1.57 -2.18 -0.06
CA GLY A 136 -1.51 -2.36 1.39
C GLY A 136 -0.36 -1.59 2.05
N LEU A 137 0.82 -1.53 1.43
CA LEU A 137 1.92 -0.69 1.92
C LEU A 137 1.67 0.81 1.65
N PHE A 138 1.05 1.15 0.52
CA PHE A 138 0.72 2.53 0.16
C PHE A 138 -0.23 3.18 1.19
N VAL A 139 -1.30 2.47 1.60
CA VAL A 139 -2.23 2.93 2.65
C VAL A 139 -1.49 3.19 3.97
N SER A 140 -0.65 2.25 4.40
CA SER A 140 0.14 2.42 5.63
C SER A 140 1.04 3.65 5.57
N ASN A 141 1.71 3.86 4.45
CA ASN A 141 2.53 5.05 4.25
C ASN A 141 1.71 6.34 4.29
N HIS A 142 0.52 6.35 3.71
CA HIS A 142 -0.39 7.50 3.78
C HIS A 142 -0.76 7.85 5.23
N PHE A 143 -1.07 6.85 6.06
CA PHE A 143 -1.37 7.07 7.48
C PHE A 143 -0.15 7.47 8.32
N TRP A 144 1.04 6.93 8.03
CA TRP A 144 2.28 7.37 8.69
C TRP A 144 2.60 8.84 8.38
N GLN A 145 2.48 9.27 7.12
CA GLN A 145 2.70 10.66 6.72
C GLN A 145 1.69 11.60 7.38
N SER A 146 0.43 11.20 7.42
CA SER A 146 -0.64 11.98 8.05
C SER A 146 -0.46 12.12 9.57
N SER A 147 0.06 11.10 10.24
CA SER A 147 0.32 11.13 11.69
C SER A 147 1.52 12.03 12.03
N ALA A 148 2.58 11.97 11.22
CA ALA A 148 3.74 12.85 11.39
C ALA A 148 3.38 14.33 11.21
N ALA A 149 2.47 14.65 10.27
CA ALA A 149 2.00 16.01 10.06
C ALA A 149 1.24 16.58 11.28
N VAL A 150 0.38 15.77 11.93
CA VAL A 150 -0.36 16.18 13.13
C VAL A 150 0.58 16.37 14.34
N ALA A 151 1.63 15.55 14.46
CA ALA A 151 2.60 15.71 15.55
C ALA A 151 3.51 16.95 15.41
N ALA A 152 3.58 17.53 14.20
CA ALA A 152 4.41 18.70 13.90
C ALA A 152 3.66 20.04 13.98
N THR A 153 2.33 20.00 14.15
CA THR A 153 1.46 21.17 14.33
C THR A 153 1.18 21.42 15.80
#